data_AF-A0A699WVU1-F1
#
_entry.id   AF-A0A699WVU1-F1
#
_cell.length_a   1.000
_cell.length_b   1.000
_cell.length_c   1.000
_cell.angle_alpha   90.00
_cell.angle_beta   90.00
_cell.angle_gamma   90.00
#
_symmetry.space_group_name_H-M   'P 1'
#
loop_
_entity.id
_entity.type
_entity.pdbx_description
1 polymer ?
#
loop_
_entity_poly.entity_id
_entity_poly.type
_entity_poly.pdbx_seq_one_letter_code
_entity_poly.pdbx_strand_id
1 'polypeptide(L)'
;MCDPSDFAVGAVLGQRIEKHFRPIHYASKTMNQAETNYTTTEKEMLAVVYAFEKFCSYLIMNKSIVYTDHSTLKYLFAKKDAKARLLHWILLLQEFDFKVIDTRGAGNYAADHLSRLENPHENTFD
;
A
#
# COMPACT_ATOMS: atom_id res chain seq x y z
N MET A 1 0.88 -7.19 0.02
CA MET A 1 -0.22 -6.77 0.91
C MET A 1 0.08 -5.36 1.35
N CYS A 2 -0.88 -4.45 1.27
CA CYS A 2 -0.69 -3.06 1.71
C CYS A 2 -2.01 -2.52 2.27
N ASP A 3 -1.91 -1.64 3.25
CA ASP A 3 -3.03 -1.06 3.98
C ASP A 3 -2.66 0.33 4.48
N PRO A 4 -3.45 1.37 4.23
CA PRO A 4 -3.32 2.64 4.91
C PRO A 4 -4.20 2.71 6.16
N SER A 5 -3.75 3.48 7.14
CA SER A 5 -4.58 4.03 8.20
C SER A 5 -4.71 5.54 8.03
N ASP A 6 -5.28 6.22 9.02
CA ASP A 6 -5.38 7.67 9.01
C ASP A 6 -4.02 8.36 9.12
N PHE A 7 -3.02 7.70 9.71
CA PHE A 7 -1.74 8.27 10.12
C PHE A 7 -0.51 7.51 9.62
N ALA A 8 -0.66 6.29 9.11
CA ALA A 8 0.47 5.50 8.63
C ALA A 8 0.08 4.57 7.47
N VAL A 9 1.08 4.07 6.77
CA VAL A 9 0.95 3.01 5.77
C VAL A 9 1.68 1.77 6.23
N GLY A 10 1.05 0.61 6.04
CA GLY A 10 1.62 -0.71 6.29
C GLY A 10 1.71 -1.52 5.01
N ALA A 11 2.80 -2.26 4.84
CA ALA A 11 3.01 -3.13 3.68
C ALA A 11 3.77 -4.41 4.08
N VAL A 12 3.36 -5.52 3.48
CA VAL A 12 3.97 -6.83 3.67
C VAL A 12 4.22 -7.48 2.32
N LEU A 13 5.48 -7.80 2.07
CA LEU A 13 5.91 -8.66 1.00
C LEU A 13 5.95 -10.10 1.50
N GLY A 14 5.43 -11.03 0.72
CA GLY A 14 5.53 -12.45 1.02
C GLY A 14 5.25 -13.30 -0.19
N GLN A 15 5.59 -14.57 -0.08
CA GLN A 15 5.30 -15.59 -1.09
C GLN A 15 4.16 -16.47 -0.63
N ARG A 16 3.30 -16.86 -1.58
CA ARG A 16 2.28 -17.86 -1.33
C ARG A 16 2.84 -19.23 -1.72
N ILE A 17 3.10 -20.06 -0.73
CA ILE A 17 3.54 -21.44 -0.92
C ILE A 17 2.35 -22.33 -0.55
N GLU A 18 1.81 -23.02 -1.55
CA GLU A 18 0.55 -23.76 -1.44
C GLU A 18 -0.61 -22.87 -0.96
N LYS A 19 -1.17 -23.15 0.22
CA LYS A 19 -2.26 -22.37 0.83
C LYS A 19 -1.75 -21.31 1.81
N HIS A 20 -0.45 -21.30 2.13
CA HIS A 20 0.10 -20.48 3.20
C HIS A 20 0.82 -19.26 2.64
N PHE A 21 0.49 -18.09 3.19
CA PHE A 21 1.27 -16.88 2.96
C PHE A 21 2.48 -16.87 3.89
N ARG A 22 3.68 -16.76 3.32
CA ARG A 22 4.95 -16.68 4.04
C ARG A 22 5.54 -15.28 3.87
N PRO A 23 5.48 -14.44 4.91
CA PRO A 23 6.07 -13.11 4.89
C PRO A 23 7.59 -13.17 4.67
N ILE A 24 8.10 -12.27 3.85
CA ILE A 24 9.52 -12.08 3.56
C ILE A 24 10.00 -10.76 4.16
N HIS A 25 9.21 -9.69 3.99
CA HIS A 25 9.58 -8.36 4.46
C HIS A 25 8.35 -7.57 4.90
N TYR A 26 8.46 -6.92 6.05
CA TYR A 26 7.47 -5.99 6.59
C TYR A 26 8.00 -4.57 6.46
N ALA A 27 7.15 -3.62 6.06
CA ALA A 27 7.51 -2.22 5.99
C ALA A 27 6.32 -1.37 6.45
N SER A 28 6.58 -0.36 7.26
CA SER A 28 5.60 0.65 7.63
C SER A 28 6.22 2.03 7.59
N LYS A 29 5.39 3.06 7.45
CA LYS A 29 5.81 4.47 7.48
C LYS A 29 4.68 5.32 8.06
N THR A 30 5.00 6.17 9.03
CA THR A 30 4.10 7.24 9.47
C THR A 30 3.99 8.30 8.38
N MET A 31 2.76 8.71 8.08
CA MET A 31 2.45 9.77 7.12
C MET A 31 2.93 11.11 7.66
N ASN A 32 3.37 11.99 6.75
CA ASN A 32 3.61 13.40 7.10
C ASN A 32 2.29 14.19 7.12
N GLN A 33 2.33 15.43 7.62
CA GLN A 33 1.15 16.30 7.74
C GLN A 33 0.41 16.53 6.41
N ALA A 34 1.08 16.49 5.26
CA ALA A 34 0.40 16.63 3.97
C ALA A 34 -0.30 15.32 3.58
N GLU A 35 0.36 14.18 3.80
CA GLU A 35 -0.15 12.83 3.51
C GLU A 35 -1.35 12.46 4.40
N THR A 36 -1.38 12.89 5.66
CA THR A 36 -2.54 12.66 6.55
C THR A 36 -3.82 13.33 6.06
N ASN A 37 -3.69 14.45 5.34
CA ASN A 37 -4.80 15.19 4.74
C ASN A 37 -5.26 14.63 3.38
N TYR A 38 -4.66 13.54 2.90
CA TYR A 38 -5.06 12.92 1.64
C TYR A 38 -6.44 12.26 1.75
N THR A 39 -7.14 12.21 0.61
CA THR A 39 -8.39 11.44 0.53
C THR A 39 -8.12 9.95 0.73
N THR A 40 -9.12 9.16 1.14
CA THR A 40 -8.96 7.70 1.32
C THR A 40 -8.31 7.03 0.09
N THR A 41 -8.79 7.33 -1.12
CA THR A 41 -8.20 6.77 -2.35
C THR A 41 -6.75 7.19 -2.58
N GLU A 42 -6.37 8.41 -2.20
CA GLU A 42 -4.98 8.87 -2.27
C GLU A 42 -4.10 8.16 -1.22
N LYS A 43 -4.62 7.89 -0.01
CA LYS A 43 -3.92 7.11 1.03
C LYS A 43 -3.71 5.65 0.61
N GLU A 44 -4.72 5.04 0.00
CA GLU A 44 -4.64 3.69 -0.58
C GLU A 44 -3.55 3.61 -1.66
N MET A 45 -3.55 4.56 -2.59
CA MET A 45 -2.53 4.62 -3.63
C MET A 45 -1.14 4.89 -3.05
N LEU A 46 -1.03 5.72 -2.02
CA LEU A 46 0.23 5.96 -1.30
C LEU A 46 0.76 4.67 -0.66
N ALA A 47 -0.09 3.84 -0.06
CA ALA A 47 0.33 2.56 0.51
C ALA A 47 0.88 1.60 -0.56
N VAL A 48 0.28 1.57 -1.75
CA VAL A 48 0.78 0.80 -2.89
C VAL A 48 2.14 1.33 -3.34
N VAL A 49 2.25 2.62 -3.64
CA VAL A 49 3.50 3.26 -4.10
C VAL A 49 4.62 3.00 -3.09
N TYR A 50 4.34 3.22 -1.81
CA TYR A 50 5.29 2.96 -0.72
C TYR A 50 5.77 1.50 -0.72
N ALA A 51 4.86 0.53 -0.90
CA ALA A 51 5.23 -0.88 -0.97
C ALA A 51 6.15 -1.18 -2.17
N PHE A 52 5.85 -0.62 -3.34
CA PHE A 52 6.69 -0.83 -4.54
C PHE A 52 8.06 -0.17 -4.42
N GLU A 53 8.14 1.04 -3.87
CA GLU A 53 9.41 1.70 -3.60
C GLU A 53 10.27 0.88 -2.62
N LYS A 54 9.66 0.37 -1.53
CA LYS A 54 10.38 -0.41 -0.51
C LYS A 54 10.79 -1.80 -0.98
N PHE A 55 9.97 -2.43 -1.80
CA PHE A 55 10.21 -3.80 -2.27
C PHE A 55 10.73 -3.86 -3.71
N CYS A 56 11.18 -2.73 -4.28
CA CYS A 56 11.57 -2.62 -5.68
C CYS A 56 12.55 -3.72 -6.12
N SER A 57 13.57 -4.01 -5.33
CA SER A 57 14.57 -5.06 -5.61
C SER A 57 13.98 -6.47 -5.71
N TYR A 58 12.84 -6.74 -5.05
CA TYR A 58 12.14 -8.02 -5.13
C TYR A 58 11.12 -8.05 -6.27
N LEU A 59 10.52 -6.90 -6.59
CA LEU A 59 9.40 -6.80 -7.52
C LEU A 59 9.83 -6.55 -8.97
N ILE A 60 11.01 -5.95 -9.17
CA ILE A 60 11.51 -5.66 -10.51
C ILE A 60 11.67 -6.95 -11.32
N MET A 61 11.21 -6.93 -12.58
CA MET A 61 11.14 -8.08 -13.50
C MET A 61 10.27 -9.27 -13.03
N ASN A 62 9.54 -9.15 -11.91
CA ASN A 62 8.70 -10.22 -11.38
C ASN A 62 7.22 -9.85 -11.47
N LYS A 63 6.39 -10.84 -11.85
CA LYS A 63 4.93 -10.72 -11.78
C LYS A 63 4.49 -10.78 -10.33
N SER A 64 3.84 -9.72 -9.86
CA SER A 64 3.40 -9.61 -8.47
C SER A 64 1.89 -9.40 -8.33
N ILE A 65 1.38 -9.66 -7.14
CA ILE A 65 -0.03 -9.48 -6.80
C ILE A 65 -0.10 -8.53 -5.60
N VAL A 66 -0.80 -7.43 -5.79
CA VAL A 66 -1.11 -6.46 -4.74
C VAL A 66 -2.46 -6.83 -4.16
N TYR A 67 -2.45 -7.20 -2.88
CA TYR A 67 -3.65 -7.39 -2.08
C TYR A 67 -3.91 -6.11 -1.27
N THR A 68 -5.09 -5.53 -1.47
CA THR A 68 -5.62 -4.32 -0.82
C THR A 68 -7.10 -4.59 -0.48
N ASP A 69 -7.62 -3.99 0.58
CA ASP A 69 -9.03 -4.05 0.96
C ASP A 69 -9.90 -3.02 0.20
N HIS A 70 -9.29 -2.18 -0.64
CA HIS A 70 -9.97 -1.09 -1.31
C HIS A 70 -10.18 -1.34 -2.81
N SER A 71 -11.38 -1.81 -3.14
CA SER A 71 -11.79 -2.13 -4.53
C SER A 71 -11.60 -0.99 -5.55
N THR A 72 -11.58 0.27 -5.11
CA THR A 72 -11.43 1.45 -5.99
C THR A 72 -10.07 1.49 -6.69
N LEU A 73 -9.01 0.93 -6.10
CA LEU A 73 -7.68 0.86 -6.73
C LEU A 73 -7.70 0.09 -8.06
N LYS A 74 -8.59 -0.90 -8.19
CA LYS A 74 -8.77 -1.66 -9.43
C LYS A 74 -9.19 -0.78 -10.61
N TYR A 75 -9.97 0.27 -10.34
CA TYR A 75 -10.49 1.19 -11.36
C TYR A 75 -9.64 2.44 -11.52
N LEU A 76 -8.70 2.69 -10.60
CA LEU A 76 -7.89 3.90 -10.59
C LEU A 76 -6.98 3.99 -11.83
N PHE A 77 -6.41 2.87 -12.27
CA PHE A 77 -5.58 2.80 -13.49
C PHE A 77 -6.36 3.03 -14.79
N ALA A 78 -7.70 2.92 -14.77
CA ALA A 78 -8.55 3.12 -15.94
C ALA A 78 -9.16 4.53 -16.02
N LYS A 79 -8.96 5.36 -14.99
CA LYS A 79 -9.59 6.68 -14.90
C LYS A 79 -8.83 7.71 -15.77
N LYS A 80 -9.53 8.31 -16.74
CA LYS A 80 -8.97 9.31 -17.66
C LYS A 80 -8.67 10.66 -16.99
N ASP A 81 -9.47 11.03 -15.98
CA ASP A 81 -9.34 12.31 -15.26
C ASP A 81 -8.82 12.07 -13.83
N ALA A 82 -7.55 11.68 -13.73
CA ALA A 82 -6.88 11.55 -12.44
C ALA A 82 -6.13 12.85 -12.09
N LYS A 83 -6.10 13.20 -10.80
CA LYS A 83 -5.31 14.34 -10.32
C LYS A 83 -3.83 14.14 -10.66
N ALA A 84 -3.09 15.23 -10.85
CA ALA A 84 -1.66 15.19 -11.21
C ALA A 84 -0.81 14.26 -10.32
N ARG A 85 -1.06 14.21 -9.01
CA ARG A 85 -0.38 13.31 -8.08
C ARG A 85 -0.63 11.82 -8.39
N LEU A 86 -1.89 11.47 -8.66
CA LEU A 86 -2.27 10.11 -9.00
C LEU A 86 -1.68 9.69 -10.36
N LEU A 87 -1.65 10.60 -11.33
CA LEU A 87 -0.98 10.35 -12.61
C LEU A 87 0.51 10.08 -12.44
N HIS A 88 1.21 10.86 -11.61
CA HIS A 88 2.62 10.62 -11.31
C HIS A 88 2.85 9.24 -10.69
N TRP A 89 2.02 8.86 -9.72
CA TRP A 89 2.09 7.52 -9.12
C TRP A 89 1.74 6.40 -10.09
N ILE A 90 0.78 6.59 -10.99
CA ILE A 90 0.49 5.63 -12.05
C ILE A 90 1.71 5.42 -12.95
N LEU A 91 2.38 6.51 -13.35
CA LEU A 91 3.60 6.43 -14.17
C LEU A 91 4.73 5.66 -13.45
N LEU A 92 4.92 5.89 -12.15
CA LEU A 92 5.90 5.13 -11.35
C LEU A 92 5.57 3.63 -11.32
N LEU A 93 4.29 3.30 -11.15
CA LEU A 93 3.85 1.91 -11.07
C LEU A 93 3.86 1.19 -12.43
N GLN A 94 3.89 1.92 -13.55
CA GLN A 94 3.97 1.32 -14.90
C GLN A 94 5.25 0.53 -15.15
N GLU A 95 6.31 0.76 -14.37
CA GLU A 95 7.55 -0.02 -14.45
C GLU A 95 7.36 -1.48 -14.00
N PHE A 96 6.33 -1.76 -13.20
CA PHE A 96 6.11 -3.07 -12.59
C PHE A 96 4.97 -3.85 -13.26
N ASP A 97 5.15 -5.16 -13.40
CA ASP A 97 4.09 -6.08 -13.84
C ASP A 97 3.35 -6.63 -12.62
N PHE A 98 2.16 -6.08 -12.32
CA PHE A 98 1.36 -6.52 -11.18
C PHE A 98 -0.14 -6.50 -11.45
N LYS A 99 -0.86 -7.25 -10.61
CA LYS A 99 -2.32 -7.26 -10.57
C LYS A 99 -2.82 -6.85 -9.19
N VAL A 100 -3.89 -6.07 -9.16
CA VAL A 100 -4.58 -5.70 -7.91
C VAL A 100 -5.72 -6.68 -7.66
N ILE A 101 -5.73 -7.29 -6.47
CA ILE A 101 -6.79 -8.15 -5.97
C ILE A 101 -7.37 -7.52 -4.70
N ASP A 102 -8.68 -7.29 -4.72
CA ASP A 102 -9.44 -6.87 -3.55
C ASP A 102 -9.58 -8.04 -2.56
N THR A 103 -9.04 -7.88 -1.36
CA THR A 103 -9.20 -8.79 -0.23
C THR A 103 -10.20 -8.19 0.73
N ARG A 104 -11.50 -8.43 0.52
CA ARG A 104 -12.55 -8.01 1.46
C ARG A 104 -12.23 -8.45 2.89
N GLY A 105 -11.75 -7.51 3.71
CA GLY A 105 -11.71 -7.49 5.18
C GLY A 105 -10.87 -8.54 5.94
N ALA A 106 -10.69 -9.77 5.44
CA ALA A 106 -10.19 -10.88 6.25
C ALA A 106 -8.79 -11.41 5.85
N GLY A 107 -8.13 -10.80 4.87
CA GLY A 107 -6.86 -11.30 4.32
C GLY A 107 -5.62 -10.48 4.65
N ASN A 108 -5.79 -9.24 5.14
CA ASN A 108 -4.73 -8.23 5.16
C ASN A 108 -4.21 -7.90 6.59
N TYR A 109 -4.49 -8.76 7.58
CA TYR A 109 -4.20 -8.51 9.01
C TYR A 109 -2.79 -8.00 9.27
N ALA A 110 -1.78 -8.56 8.58
CA ALA A 110 -0.40 -8.16 8.81
C ALA A 110 -0.12 -6.71 8.36
N ALA A 111 -0.70 -6.26 7.24
CA ALA A 111 -0.55 -4.88 6.80
C ALA A 111 -1.40 -3.93 7.66
N ASP A 112 -2.60 -4.36 8.04
CA ASP A 112 -3.52 -3.61 8.92
C ASP A 112 -2.91 -3.35 10.31
N HIS A 113 -2.29 -4.37 10.92
CA HIS A 113 -1.57 -4.17 12.19
C HIS A 113 -0.40 -3.19 12.05
N LEU A 114 0.30 -3.21 10.91
CA LEU A 114 1.40 -2.28 10.65
C LEU A 114 0.94 -0.84 10.41
N SER A 115 -0.21 -0.66 9.76
CA SER A 115 -0.79 0.66 9.48
C SER A 115 -1.36 1.29 10.75
N ARG A 116 -1.78 0.49 11.73
CA ARG A 116 -2.38 0.95 12.98
C ARG A 116 -1.41 1.06 14.17
N LEU A 117 -0.11 0.93 13.95
CA LEU A 117 0.90 1.09 15.01
C LEU A 117 0.88 2.53 15.53
N GLU A 118 0.52 2.70 16.81
CA GLU A 118 0.54 3.99 17.49
C GLU A 118 1.96 4.60 17.42
N ASN A 119 2.02 5.90 17.11
CA ASN A 119 3.28 6.62 17.09
C ASN A 119 3.62 7.08 18.53
N PRO A 120 4.64 6.53 19.19
CA PRO A 120 4.93 6.85 20.59
C PRO A 120 5.32 8.31 20.84
N HIS A 121 5.63 9.07 19.78
CA HIS A 121 6.02 10.48 19.84
C HIS A 121 4.86 11.48 19.66
N GLU A 122 3.66 11.01 19.37
CA GLU A 122 2.47 11.89 19.22
C GLU A 122 1.91 12.31 20.59
N ASN A 123 2.20 11.55 21.65
CA ASN A 123 1.73 11.79 23.02
C ASN A 123 2.74 12.54 23.91
N THR A 124 3.86 13.06 23.37
CA THR A 124 4.92 13.72 24.15
C THR A 124 4.87 15.25 24.15
N PHE A 125 3.84 15.85 23.55
CA PHE A 125 3.63 17.30 23.56
C PHE A 125 2.16 17.63 23.86
N ASP A 126 1.68 17.20 25.02
CA ASP A 126 0.56 17.83 25.73
C ASP A 126 1.10 18.62 26.93
#